data_AF-N1MIL4-F1
#
_entry.id   AF-N1MIL4-F1
#
_cell.length_a   1.000
_cell.length_b   1.000
_cell.length_c   1.000
_cell.angle_alpha   90.00
_cell.angle_beta   90.00
_cell.angle_gamma   90.00
#
_symmetry.space_group_name_H-M   'P 1'
#
loop_
_entity.id
_entity.type
_entity.pdbx_description
1 polymer ?
#
loop_
_entity_poly.entity_id
_entity_poly.type
_entity_poly.pdbx_seq_one_letter_code
_entity_poly.pdbx_strand_id
1 'polypeptide(L)'
;MMRRWRAWQLGKPRANATGVCQKAVVRWPHIERQAVLLFMRYFLDTEFNGFGGALMSVALVPEHGDQEFYVALPLPDDVEPWVAQHVVPYLRHVPPGIYLELNRIEAADHVAAYLEGDDDPLIIADWPEDLAHFCALLVKGPALMAGVDFGLRLELINAAGFSAAANSRVPHNALHDARALRDFYFAD
;
A
#
# COMPACT_ATOMS: atom_id res chain seq x y z
N MET A 1 -16.85 33.12 -22.63
CA MET A 1 -16.07 33.90 -21.64
C MET A 1 -14.70 33.23 -21.49
N MET A 2 -13.74 33.60 -22.35
CA MET A 2 -12.42 32.98 -22.44
C MET A 2 -11.47 33.58 -21.40
N ARG A 3 -10.87 32.76 -20.54
CA ARG A 3 -9.83 33.20 -19.59
C ARG A 3 -8.47 33.13 -20.26
N ARG A 4 -7.82 34.30 -20.36
CA ARG A 4 -6.45 34.50 -20.89
C ARG A 4 -5.41 33.93 -19.91
N TRP A 5 -4.52 33.09 -20.43
CA TRP A 5 -3.28 32.68 -19.75
C TRP A 5 -2.25 33.81 -19.84
N ARG A 6 -1.63 34.20 -18.70
CA ARG A 6 -0.48 35.11 -18.68
C ARG A 6 0.80 34.29 -18.83
N ALA A 7 1.52 34.49 -19.94
CA ALA A 7 2.86 33.95 -20.13
C ALA A 7 3.86 34.78 -19.30
N TRP A 8 4.73 34.10 -18.54
CA TRP A 8 5.85 34.72 -17.85
C TRP A 8 6.98 35.01 -18.85
N GLN A 9 7.44 36.26 -18.88
CA GLN A 9 8.56 36.69 -19.72
C GLN A 9 9.89 36.22 -19.10
N LEU A 10 10.63 35.38 -19.82
CA LEU A 10 12.02 35.05 -19.49
C LEU A 10 12.90 36.29 -19.72
N GLY A 11 13.55 36.78 -18.67
CA GLY A 11 14.54 37.85 -18.76
C GLY A 11 15.74 37.43 -19.59
N LYS A 12 16.13 38.26 -20.57
CA LYS A 12 17.35 38.07 -21.36
C LYS A 12 18.59 38.27 -20.48
N PRO A 13 19.62 37.41 -20.56
CA PRO A 13 20.88 37.66 -19.87
C PRO A 13 21.65 38.83 -20.50
N ARG A 14 22.17 39.73 -19.66
CA ARG A 14 23.19 40.72 -20.07
C ARG A 14 24.56 40.06 -19.99
N ALA A 15 25.32 40.14 -21.09
CA ALA A 15 26.72 39.72 -21.12
C ALA A 15 27.61 40.82 -20.51
N ASN A 16 28.43 40.48 -19.51
CA ASN A 16 29.59 41.27 -19.13
C ASN A 16 30.85 40.61 -19.67
N ALA A 17 31.70 41.44 -20.27
CA ALA A 17 32.99 41.07 -20.83
C ALA A 17 33.98 40.73 -19.70
N THR A 18 34.29 39.45 -19.54
CA THR A 18 35.56 38.87 -19.05
C THR A 18 35.35 37.35 -19.03
N GLY A 19 36.15 36.63 -19.83
CA GLY A 19 36.01 35.20 -20.03
C GLY A 19 36.43 34.39 -18.80
N VAL A 20 35.46 34.01 -17.97
CA VAL A 20 35.50 32.79 -17.14
C VAL A 20 34.08 32.24 -17.09
N CYS A 21 33.86 31.07 -17.67
CA CYS A 21 32.59 30.35 -17.58
C CYS A 21 32.46 29.77 -16.15
N GLN A 22 31.94 30.56 -15.21
CA GLN A 22 31.52 30.05 -13.92
C GLN A 22 30.27 29.21 -14.14
N LYS A 23 30.38 27.88 -14.02
CA LYS A 23 29.20 27.02 -13.89
C LYS A 23 28.41 27.56 -12.70
N ALA A 24 27.19 28.03 -12.95
CA ALA A 24 26.24 28.29 -11.89
C ALA A 24 25.99 26.96 -11.17
N VAL A 25 26.67 26.75 -10.05
CA VAL A 25 26.27 25.74 -9.08
C VAL A 25 24.98 26.27 -8.51
N VAL A 26 23.85 25.76 -9.01
CA VAL A 26 22.57 25.91 -8.34
C VAL A 26 22.72 25.16 -7.02
N ARG A 27 23.13 25.89 -5.98
CA ARG A 27 22.99 25.44 -4.61
C ARG A 27 21.50 25.43 -4.34
N TRP A 28 20.91 24.26 -4.49
CA TRP A 28 19.63 23.96 -3.87
C TRP A 28 19.78 24.28 -2.37
N PRO A 29 18.90 25.11 -1.79
CA PRO A 29 18.90 25.25 -0.34
C PRO A 29 18.66 23.86 0.23
N HIS A 30 19.51 23.45 1.16
CA HIS A 30 19.27 22.32 2.05
C HIS A 30 17.89 22.49 2.67
N ILE A 31 16.89 21.84 2.11
CA ILE A 31 15.68 21.45 2.83
C ILE A 31 16.02 20.09 3.45
N GLU A 32 16.93 20.12 4.42
CA GLU A 32 17.14 19.01 5.32
C GLU A 32 16.34 19.28 6.58
N ARG A 33 15.54 18.28 6.96
CA ARG A 33 14.75 18.10 8.18
C ARG A 33 13.29 18.56 8.10
N GLN A 34 12.42 17.55 8.02
CA GLN A 34 10.99 17.56 8.32
C GLN A 34 10.08 18.33 7.37
N ALA A 35 10.04 17.92 6.10
CA ALA A 35 8.71 17.71 5.54
C ALA A 35 8.22 16.42 6.18
N VAL A 36 7.40 16.52 7.23
CA VAL A 36 6.53 15.41 7.63
C VAL A 36 5.71 15.12 6.39
N LEU A 37 6.09 14.09 5.65
CA LEU A 37 5.31 13.61 4.54
C LEU A 37 4.00 13.11 5.16
N LEU A 38 2.92 13.89 5.00
CA LEU A 38 1.57 13.65 5.52
C LEU A 38 0.86 12.53 4.76
N PHE A 39 1.56 11.44 4.44
CA PHE A 39 0.97 10.29 3.76
C PHE A 39 0.71 9.22 4.81
N MET A 40 -0.53 8.73 4.87
CA MET A 40 -0.86 7.63 5.77
C MET A 40 -0.19 6.34 5.30
N ARG A 41 0.47 5.67 6.23
CA ARG A 41 1.04 4.34 6.02
C ARG A 41 0.00 3.26 6.36
N TYR A 42 -0.08 2.26 5.50
CA TYR A 42 -0.90 1.08 5.66
C TYR A 42 -0.03 -0.17 5.56
N PHE A 43 -0.08 -1.01 6.58
CA PHE A 43 0.62 -2.28 6.62
C PHE A 43 -0.27 -3.34 6.00
N LEU A 44 0.25 -3.95 4.95
CA LEU A 44 -0.41 -4.96 4.14
C LEU A 44 0.05 -6.35 4.55
N ASP A 45 -0.91 -7.26 4.59
CA ASP A 45 -0.65 -8.70 4.54
C ASP A 45 -1.77 -9.35 3.72
N THR A 46 -1.48 -10.48 3.08
CA THR A 46 -2.46 -11.26 2.33
C THR A 46 -2.35 -12.75 2.61
N GLU A 47 -3.49 -13.42 2.56
CA GLU A 47 -3.53 -14.88 2.53
C GLU A 47 -3.91 -15.36 1.14
N PHE A 48 -3.24 -16.38 0.63
CA PHE A 48 -3.43 -16.91 -0.71
C PHE A 48 -3.18 -18.41 -0.78
N ASN A 49 -3.71 -19.05 -1.82
CA ASN A 49 -3.76 -20.50 -1.95
C ASN A 49 -2.44 -21.13 -2.41
N GLY A 50 -1.40 -21.00 -1.58
CA GLY A 50 -0.03 -21.44 -1.89
C GLY A 50 0.67 -20.53 -2.91
N PHE A 51 1.93 -20.83 -3.20
CA PHE A 51 2.77 -20.00 -4.09
C PHE A 51 2.13 -19.78 -5.47
N GLY A 52 1.92 -18.51 -5.83
CA GLY A 52 1.26 -18.06 -7.06
C GLY A 52 -0.24 -18.36 -7.12
N GLY A 53 -0.85 -18.73 -5.98
CA GLY A 53 -2.23 -19.16 -5.86
C GLY A 53 -3.26 -18.04 -5.93
N ALA A 54 -4.53 -18.40 -5.75
CA ALA A 54 -5.61 -17.42 -5.68
C ALA A 54 -5.58 -16.66 -4.34
N LEU A 55 -5.80 -15.34 -4.39
CA LEU A 55 -5.97 -14.50 -3.20
C LEU A 55 -7.21 -14.94 -2.40
N MET A 56 -7.08 -15.08 -1.09
CA MET A 56 -8.13 -15.52 -0.16
C MET A 56 -8.49 -14.46 0.87
N SER A 57 -7.54 -13.64 1.31
CA SER A 57 -7.86 -12.43 2.09
C SER A 57 -6.82 -11.35 1.95
N VAL A 58 -7.22 -10.10 2.20
CA VAL A 58 -6.37 -8.92 2.20
C VAL A 58 -6.68 -8.08 3.42
N ALA A 59 -5.64 -7.58 4.09
CA ALA A 59 -5.77 -6.66 5.21
C ALA A 59 -4.95 -5.37 4.98
N LEU A 60 -5.46 -4.25 5.47
CA LEU A 60 -4.69 -3.01 5.56
C LEU A 60 -4.86 -2.44 6.98
N VAL A 61 -3.75 -2.29 7.69
CA VAL A 61 -3.73 -1.74 9.04
C VAL A 61 -3.07 -0.37 9.00
N PRO A 62 -3.75 0.72 9.39
CA PRO A 62 -3.14 2.04 9.37
C PRO A 62 -2.06 2.18 10.45
N GLU A 63 -1.08 3.06 10.24
CA GLU A 63 -0.07 3.40 11.26
C GLU A 63 -0.68 3.97 12.54
N HIS A 64 -1.81 4.68 12.43
CA HIS A 64 -2.55 5.28 13.52
C HIS A 64 -4.06 5.15 13.31
N GLY A 65 -4.83 5.20 14.40
CA GLY A 65 -6.28 5.03 14.37
C GLY A 65 -6.72 3.58 14.50
N ASP A 66 -8.03 3.37 14.48
CA ASP A 66 -8.70 2.07 14.69
C ASP A 66 -9.49 1.59 13.47
N GLN A 67 -9.45 2.35 12.37
CA GLN A 67 -10.11 2.01 11.12
C GLN A 67 -9.22 1.02 10.36
N GLU A 68 -9.31 -0.26 10.72
CA GLU A 68 -8.63 -1.34 10.00
C GLU A 68 -9.51 -1.88 8.87
N PHE A 69 -8.87 -2.36 7.82
CA PHE A 69 -9.53 -2.99 6.69
C PHE A 69 -9.22 -4.49 6.64
N TYR A 70 -10.25 -5.30 6.40
CA TYR A 70 -10.11 -6.73 6.13
C TYR A 70 -11.22 -7.20 5.20
N VAL A 71 -10.85 -7.95 4.16
CA VAL A 71 -11.81 -8.65 3.30
C VAL A 71 -11.31 -10.07 3.04
N ALA A 72 -12.22 -11.03 3.18
CA ALA A 72 -12.05 -12.38 2.67
C ALA A 72 -12.70 -12.50 1.28
N LEU A 73 -12.12 -13.35 0.43
CA LEU A 73 -12.65 -13.70 -0.88
C LEU A 73 -13.17 -15.14 -0.86
N PRO A 74 -14.11 -15.51 -1.77
CA PRO A 74 -14.52 -16.88 -1.94
C PRO A 74 -13.32 -17.81 -2.14
N LEU A 75 -13.34 -18.96 -1.47
CA LEU A 75 -12.29 -19.95 -1.60
C LEU A 75 -12.26 -20.50 -3.04
N PRO A 76 -11.07 -20.80 -3.59
CA PRO A 76 -10.97 -21.54 -4.83
C PRO A 76 -11.52 -22.97 -4.66
N ASP A 77 -11.90 -23.59 -5.78
CA ASP A 77 -12.44 -24.97 -5.78
C ASP A 77 -11.44 -25.98 -5.20
N ASP A 78 -10.15 -25.81 -5.55
CA ASP A 78 -9.05 -26.65 -5.07
C ASP A 78 -8.17 -25.85 -4.10
N VAL A 79 -8.32 -26.09 -2.80
CA VAL A 79 -7.48 -25.49 -1.75
C VAL A 79 -6.27 -26.40 -1.49
N GLU A 80 -5.08 -25.80 -1.45
CA GLU A 80 -3.84 -26.51 -1.16
C GLU A 80 -3.89 -27.13 0.27
N PRO A 81 -3.42 -28.37 0.48
CA PRO A 81 -3.57 -29.07 1.74
C PRO A 81 -3.05 -28.34 2.99
N TRP A 82 -1.90 -27.67 2.91
CA TRP A 82 -1.36 -26.88 4.00
C TRP A 82 -2.25 -25.65 4.25
N VAL A 83 -2.68 -24.95 3.20
CA VAL A 83 -3.61 -23.79 3.30
C VAL A 83 -4.95 -24.19 3.93
N ALA A 84 -5.51 -25.33 3.55
CA ALA A 84 -6.76 -25.84 4.11
C ALA A 84 -6.67 -26.08 5.62
N GLN A 85 -5.48 -26.43 6.13
CA GLN A 85 -5.24 -26.72 7.54
C GLN A 85 -4.84 -25.49 8.35
N HIS A 86 -4.09 -24.57 7.74
CA HIS A 86 -3.41 -23.49 8.47
C HIS A 86 -3.94 -22.09 8.18
N VAL A 87 -4.70 -21.89 7.09
CA VAL A 87 -5.21 -20.56 6.68
C VAL A 87 -6.74 -20.53 6.76
N VAL A 88 -7.41 -21.46 6.07
CA VAL A 88 -8.89 -21.46 5.94
C VAL A 88 -9.61 -21.40 7.30
N PRO A 89 -9.22 -22.16 8.34
CA PRO A 89 -9.86 -22.08 9.64
C PRO A 89 -9.77 -20.69 10.27
N TYR A 90 -8.74 -19.91 9.93
CA TYR A 90 -8.40 -18.65 10.56
C TYR A 90 -8.95 -17.42 9.85
N LEU A 91 -9.49 -17.53 8.63
CA LEU A 91 -10.06 -16.39 7.88
C LEU A 91 -11.13 -15.60 8.67
N ARG A 92 -11.89 -16.28 9.53
CA ARG A 92 -12.93 -15.64 10.37
C ARG A 92 -12.44 -15.17 11.74
N HIS A 93 -11.17 -15.37 12.07
CA HIS A 93 -10.60 -15.02 13.37
C HIS A 93 -10.21 -13.54 13.46
N VAL A 94 -11.11 -12.64 13.06
CA VAL A 94 -10.97 -11.18 13.17
C VAL A 94 -11.94 -10.63 14.21
N PRO A 95 -11.75 -9.40 14.73
CA PRO A 95 -12.70 -8.80 15.67
C PRO A 95 -14.15 -8.75 15.12
N PRO A 96 -15.17 -8.82 15.99
CA PRO A 96 -16.56 -8.71 15.58
C PRO A 96 -16.81 -7.42 14.79
N GLY A 97 -17.54 -7.53 13.68
CA GLY A 97 -17.88 -6.39 12.81
C GLY A 97 -16.83 -6.06 11.74
N ILE A 98 -15.64 -6.67 11.77
CA ILE A 98 -14.60 -6.48 10.73
C ILE A 98 -14.74 -7.51 9.60
N TYR A 99 -15.16 -8.73 9.89
CA TYR A 99 -15.25 -9.77 8.86
C TYR A 99 -16.27 -9.41 7.77
N LEU A 100 -15.78 -9.31 6.54
CA LEU A 100 -16.57 -9.13 5.34
C LEU A 100 -16.05 -10.05 4.24
N GLU A 101 -16.96 -10.79 3.61
CA GLU A 101 -16.66 -11.64 2.45
C GLU A 101 -17.21 -10.98 1.19
N LEU A 102 -16.36 -10.72 0.20
CA LEU A 102 -16.73 -10.05 -1.04
C LEU A 102 -16.17 -10.82 -2.25
N ASN A 103 -16.86 -10.72 -3.39
CA ASN A 103 -16.22 -11.15 -4.63
C ASN A 103 -15.05 -10.22 -4.98
N ARG A 104 -14.19 -10.67 -5.90
CA ARG A 104 -12.94 -9.97 -6.22
C ARG A 104 -13.14 -8.53 -6.75
N ILE A 105 -14.20 -8.28 -7.52
CA ILE A 105 -14.47 -6.93 -8.07
C ILE A 105 -14.96 -6.00 -6.94
N GLU A 106 -15.87 -6.50 -6.11
CA GLU A 106 -16.37 -5.77 -4.93
C GLU A 106 -15.25 -5.47 -3.93
N ALA A 107 -14.37 -6.44 -3.68
CA ALA A 107 -13.21 -6.26 -2.81
C ALA A 107 -12.27 -5.16 -3.34
N ALA A 108 -12.02 -5.13 -4.66
CA ALA A 108 -11.20 -4.08 -5.27
C ALA A 108 -11.82 -2.69 -5.12
N ASP A 109 -13.14 -2.57 -5.32
CA ASP A 109 -13.84 -1.31 -5.12
C ASP A 109 -13.91 -0.91 -3.64
N HIS A 110 -13.99 -1.88 -2.73
CA HIS A 110 -13.97 -1.63 -1.29
C HIS A 110 -12.61 -1.13 -0.80
N VAL A 111 -11.50 -1.70 -1.30
CA VAL A 111 -10.13 -1.20 -1.05
C VAL A 111 -9.99 0.24 -1.53
N ALA A 112 -10.45 0.54 -2.76
CA ALA A 112 -10.35 1.89 -3.31
C ALA A 112 -11.15 2.90 -2.48
N ALA A 113 -12.40 2.57 -2.11
CA ALA A 113 -13.24 3.42 -1.28
C ALA A 113 -12.67 3.62 0.14
N TYR A 114 -12.03 2.60 0.70
CA TYR A 114 -11.36 2.70 1.99
C TYR A 114 -10.18 3.69 1.97
N LEU A 115 -9.43 3.74 0.87
CA LEU A 115 -8.25 4.59 0.71
C LEU A 115 -8.52 5.99 0.15
N GLU A 116 -9.71 6.24 -0.42
CA GLU A 116 -10.08 7.50 -1.11
C GLU A 116 -9.90 8.77 -0.24
N GLY A 117 -9.98 8.64 1.09
CA GLY A 117 -9.86 9.75 2.03
C GLY A 117 -8.43 10.24 2.28
N ASP A 118 -7.41 9.48 1.87
CA ASP A 118 -6.01 9.81 2.09
C ASP A 118 -5.31 10.21 0.79
N ASP A 119 -4.57 11.32 0.85
CA ASP A 119 -3.72 11.73 -0.26
C ASP A 119 -2.46 10.84 -0.31
N ASP A 120 -2.18 10.21 -1.46
CA ASP A 120 -0.98 9.39 -1.70
C ASP A 120 -0.67 8.33 -0.60
N PRO A 121 -1.62 7.45 -0.21
CA PRO A 121 -1.38 6.43 0.81
C PRO A 121 -0.22 5.53 0.43
N LEU A 122 0.56 5.16 1.45
CA LEU A 122 1.73 4.29 1.33
C LEU A 122 1.41 2.90 1.86
N ILE A 123 1.35 1.93 0.96
CA ILE A 123 1.15 0.52 1.30
C ILE A 123 2.51 -0.14 1.53
N ILE A 124 2.71 -0.70 2.71
CA ILE A 124 3.96 -1.30 3.17
C ILE A 124 3.74 -2.80 3.36
N ALA A 125 4.63 -3.61 2.80
CA ALA A 125 4.67 -5.05 3.04
C ALA A 125 6.12 -5.52 3.25
N ASP A 126 6.30 -6.63 3.98
CA ASP A 126 7.59 -7.32 4.09
C ASP A 126 7.76 -8.45 3.07
N TRP A 127 6.67 -8.90 2.44
CA TRP A 127 6.69 -9.96 1.44
C TRP A 127 6.26 -9.47 0.05
N PRO A 128 6.99 -9.83 -1.03
CA PRO A 128 6.70 -9.33 -2.38
C PRO A 128 5.38 -9.88 -2.96
N GLU A 129 4.94 -11.06 -2.55
CA GLU A 129 3.72 -11.67 -3.08
C GLU A 129 2.45 -10.95 -2.59
N ASP A 130 2.49 -10.34 -1.41
CA ASP A 130 1.40 -9.50 -0.91
C ASP A 130 1.19 -8.28 -1.80
N LEU A 131 2.28 -7.58 -2.14
CA LEU A 131 2.21 -6.45 -3.07
C LEU A 131 1.73 -6.88 -4.46
N ALA A 132 2.15 -8.06 -4.91
CA ALA A 132 1.68 -8.62 -6.18
C ALA A 132 0.17 -8.91 -6.15
N HIS A 133 -0.33 -9.52 -5.08
CA HIS A 133 -1.74 -9.81 -4.88
C HIS A 133 -2.58 -8.55 -4.74
N PHE A 134 -2.11 -7.57 -3.97
CA PHE A 134 -2.75 -6.28 -3.82
C PHE A 134 -2.85 -5.54 -5.16
N CYS A 135 -1.76 -5.44 -5.91
CA CYS A 135 -1.77 -4.87 -7.26
C CYS A 135 -2.73 -5.63 -8.19
N ALA A 136 -2.69 -6.97 -8.15
CA ALA A 136 -3.56 -7.78 -8.96
C ALA A 136 -5.03 -7.49 -8.63
N LEU A 137 -5.40 -7.47 -7.34
CA LEU A 137 -6.76 -7.20 -6.86
C LEU A 137 -7.33 -5.92 -7.48
N LEU A 138 -6.54 -4.83 -7.51
CA LEU A 138 -6.94 -3.55 -8.09
C LEU A 138 -7.24 -3.61 -9.61
N VAL A 139 -6.77 -4.63 -10.32
CA VAL A 139 -7.16 -4.88 -11.73
C VAL A 139 -8.50 -5.63 -11.76
N LYS A 140 -9.59 -4.94 -12.10
CA LYS A 140 -10.95 -5.52 -12.15
C LYS A 140 -11.25 -6.23 -13.47
N GLY A 141 -10.45 -5.98 -14.51
CA GLY A 141 -10.60 -6.60 -15.82
C GLY A 141 -9.65 -5.99 -16.85
N PRO A 142 -9.77 -6.40 -18.13
CA PRO A 142 -8.94 -5.86 -19.20
C PRO A 142 -9.08 -4.33 -19.28
N ALA A 143 -7.96 -3.64 -19.10
CA ALA A 143 -7.89 -2.16 -19.08
C ALA A 143 -8.82 -1.49 -18.04
N LEU A 144 -9.20 -2.19 -16.97
CA LEU A 144 -10.06 -1.66 -15.92
C LEU A 144 -9.38 -1.80 -14.55
N MET A 145 -9.09 -0.66 -13.94
CA MET A 145 -8.59 -0.56 -12.56
C MET A 145 -9.74 -0.15 -11.62
N ALA A 146 -9.63 -0.51 -10.34
CA ALA A 146 -10.44 0.08 -9.28
C ALA A 146 -10.26 1.61 -9.23
N GLY A 147 -11.17 2.32 -8.56
CA GLY A 147 -11.21 3.78 -8.49
C GLY A 147 -10.09 4.41 -7.66
N VAL A 148 -8.84 4.18 -8.03
CA VAL A 148 -7.65 4.74 -7.40
C VAL A 148 -7.15 5.91 -8.25
N ASP A 149 -7.69 7.11 -8.00
CA ASP A 149 -7.33 8.36 -8.69
C ASP A 149 -6.56 9.36 -7.81
N PHE A 150 -6.38 9.03 -6.52
CA PHE A 150 -5.70 9.81 -5.48
C PHE A 150 -4.18 9.59 -5.39
N GLY A 151 -3.60 8.75 -6.26
CA GLY A 151 -2.20 8.32 -6.19
C GLY A 151 -2.00 7.22 -5.15
N LEU A 152 -1.13 6.25 -5.42
CA LEU A 152 -0.89 5.10 -4.54
C LEU A 152 0.59 4.74 -4.58
N ARG A 153 1.18 4.53 -3.41
CA ARG A 153 2.60 4.13 -3.29
C ARG A 153 2.71 2.77 -2.65
N LEU A 154 3.70 2.03 -3.10
CA LEU A 154 4.02 0.70 -2.60
C LEU A 154 5.46 0.69 -2.13
N GLU A 155 5.71 0.14 -0.95
CA GLU A 155 7.04 -0.04 -0.39
C GLU A 155 7.19 -1.49 0.10
N LEU A 156 8.19 -2.17 -0.46
CA LEU A 156 8.67 -3.43 0.07
C LEU A 156 9.81 -3.13 1.05
N ILE A 157 9.64 -3.48 2.31
CA ILE A 157 10.64 -3.24 3.34
C ILE A 157 11.48 -4.48 3.59
N ASN A 158 12.73 -4.28 4.03
CA ASN A 158 13.54 -5.36 4.58
C ASN A 158 13.20 -5.53 6.07
N ALA A 159 12.24 -6.40 6.39
CA ALA A 159 11.86 -6.73 7.76
C ALA A 159 12.72 -7.87 8.34
N ALA A 160 14.05 -7.79 8.21
CA ALA A 160 14.93 -8.82 8.74
C ALA A 160 14.70 -9.05 10.24
N GLY A 161 14.38 -10.29 10.62
CA GLY A 161 14.06 -10.66 12.00
C GLY A 161 12.57 -10.64 12.34
N PHE A 162 11.72 -10.17 11.44
CA PHE A 162 10.26 -10.35 11.52
C PHE A 162 9.85 -11.72 10.98
N SER A 163 8.83 -12.31 11.59
CA SER A 163 8.12 -13.47 11.07
C SER A 163 6.67 -13.38 11.51
N ALA A 164 5.75 -13.16 10.57
CA ALA A 164 4.31 -13.16 10.85
C ALA A 164 3.88 -14.39 11.65
N ALA A 165 4.37 -15.58 11.26
CA ALA A 165 4.10 -16.83 11.97
C ALA A 165 4.57 -16.86 13.44
N ALA A 166 5.61 -16.11 13.80
CA ALA A 166 6.15 -16.05 15.16
C ALA A 166 5.64 -14.84 15.96
N ASN A 167 5.30 -13.74 15.29
CA ASN A 167 4.97 -12.45 15.90
C ASN A 167 3.46 -12.20 15.99
N SER A 168 2.67 -12.84 15.13
CA SER A 168 1.22 -12.65 15.08
C SER A 168 0.49 -13.35 16.22
N ARG A 169 -0.61 -12.73 16.66
CA ARG A 169 -1.52 -13.31 17.67
C ARG A 169 -2.32 -14.47 17.11
N VAL A 170 -2.62 -14.42 15.81
CA VAL A 170 -3.28 -15.48 15.06
C VAL A 170 -2.49 -15.63 13.76
N PRO A 171 -1.41 -16.43 13.78
CA PRO A 171 -0.63 -16.70 12.57
C PRO A 171 -1.52 -17.13 11.40
N HIS A 172 -1.16 -16.71 10.19
CA HIS A 172 -1.89 -17.07 8.97
C HIS A 172 -3.31 -16.47 8.93
N ASN A 173 -3.44 -15.28 9.51
CA ASN A 173 -4.58 -14.40 9.33
C ASN A 173 -4.06 -13.00 8.99
N ALA A 174 -4.35 -12.55 7.77
CA ALA A 174 -3.83 -11.30 7.24
C ALA A 174 -4.04 -10.07 8.15
N LEU A 175 -5.15 -9.97 8.89
CA LEU A 175 -5.34 -8.81 9.78
C LEU A 175 -4.37 -8.83 10.96
N HIS A 176 -4.16 -9.99 11.58
CA HIS A 176 -3.23 -10.10 12.70
C HIS A 176 -1.78 -10.02 12.25
N ASP A 177 -1.47 -10.54 11.06
CA ASP A 177 -0.14 -10.54 10.48
C ASP A 177 0.25 -9.10 10.06
N ALA A 178 -0.66 -8.34 9.44
CA ALA A 178 -0.48 -6.92 9.15
C ALA A 178 -0.32 -6.06 10.43
N ARG A 179 -1.06 -6.36 11.50
CA ARG A 179 -0.88 -5.70 12.81
C ARG A 179 0.51 -5.98 13.38
N ALA A 180 0.96 -7.23 13.32
CA ALA A 180 2.28 -7.62 13.78
C ALA A 180 3.38 -6.92 12.98
N LEU A 181 3.21 -6.78 11.66
CA LEU A 181 4.13 -6.05 10.80
C LEU A 181 4.20 -4.56 11.17
N ARG A 182 3.05 -3.91 11.39
CA ARG A 182 3.00 -2.53 11.90
C ARG A 182 3.77 -2.39 13.20
N ASP A 183 3.47 -3.26 14.16
CA ASP A 183 4.06 -3.19 15.49
C ASP A 183 5.58 -3.43 15.43
N PHE A 184 6.04 -4.32 14.54
CA PHE A 184 7.47 -4.52 14.26
C PHE A 184 8.12 -3.29 13.60
N TYR A 185 7.45 -2.67 12.64
CA TYR A 185 7.98 -1.49 11.93
C TYR A 185 8.26 -0.31 12.87
N PHE A 186 7.46 -0.18 13.94
CA PHE A 186 7.62 0.86 14.95
C PHE A 186 8.40 0.39 16.19
N ALA A 187 8.88 -0.86 16.24
CA ALA A 187 9.75 -1.31 17.30
C ALA A 187 11.17 -0.75 17.08
N ASP A 188 11.70 -0.07 18.11
CA ASP A 188 13.04 0.54 18.13
C ASP A 188 14.19 -0.48 17.93
#